data_AF-A0A7C5WVN2-F1
#
_entry.id   AF-A0A7C5WVN2-F1
#
_cell.length_a   1.000
_cell.length_b   1.000
_cell.length_c   1.000
_cell.angle_alpha   90.00
_cell.angle_beta   90.00
_cell.angle_gamma   90.00
#
_symmetry.space_group_name_H-M   'P 1'
#
loop_
_entity.id
_entity.type
_entity.pdbx_description
1 polymer ?
#
loop_
_entity_poly.entity_id
_entity_poly.type
_entity_poly.pdbx_seq_one_letter_code
_entity_poly.pdbx_strand_id
1 'polypeptide(L)'
;MLQRVYPFVKDLLSHGQSASLLLARLAVAYGFYEPAMMKWADIGAVATWFGSIGIPFPTLNAYMAATTEITGVVLLTLGLFTRIISIPLIVVMIVAIVTVHLPNGFSAGNNGFEIPV
;
A
#
# COMPACT_ATOMS: atom_id res chain seq x y z
N MET A 1 36.78 19.25 11.12
CA MET A 1 35.95 19.53 9.92
C MET A 1 34.59 18.83 9.99
N LEU A 2 34.54 17.50 10.22
CA LEU A 2 33.28 16.73 10.37
C LEU A 2 32.31 17.26 11.43
N GLN A 3 32.80 17.75 12.58
CA GLN A 3 31.95 18.29 13.65
C GLN A 3 31.23 19.60 13.30
N ARG A 4 31.65 20.34 12.27
CA ARG A 4 30.95 21.54 11.76
C ARG A 4 30.02 21.22 10.59
N VAL A 5 30.38 20.25 9.76
CA VAL A 5 29.58 19.85 8.58
C VAL A 5 28.34 19.07 9.00
N TYR A 6 28.44 18.15 9.97
CA TYR A 6 27.32 17.34 10.44
C TYR A 6 26.12 18.17 10.96
N PRO A 7 26.28 19.12 11.90
CA PRO A 7 25.14 19.91 12.38
C PRO A 7 24.54 20.79 11.28
N PHE A 8 25.36 21.34 10.37
CA PHE A 8 24.89 22.13 9.23
C PHE A 8 24.03 21.30 8.26
N VAL A 9 24.50 20.11 7.87
CA VAL A 9 23.76 19.21 6.98
C VAL A 9 22.48 18.69 7.66
N LYS A 10 22.56 18.35 8.95
CA LYS A 10 21.40 17.92 9.74
C LYS A 10 20.34 19.01 9.82
N ASP A 11 20.74 20.25 10.04
CA ASP A 11 19.84 21.39 10.11
C ASP A 11 19.21 21.68 8.74
N LEU A 12 19.98 21.61 7.66
CA LEU A 12 19.44 21.77 6.31
C LEU A 12 18.41 20.68 5.94
N LEU A 13 18.67 19.42 6.29
CA LEU A 13 17.75 18.29 6.03
C LEU A 13 16.51 18.31 6.93
N SER A 14 16.61 18.83 8.16
CA SER A 14 15.48 18.85 9.10
C SER A 14 14.37 19.79 8.66
N HIS A 15 14.69 20.87 7.92
CA HIS A 15 13.71 21.82 7.38
C HIS A 15 12.71 21.17 6.41
N GLY A 16 13.12 20.11 5.70
CA GLY A 16 12.27 19.39 4.73
C GLY A 16 11.62 18.10 5.27
N GLN A 17 11.94 17.69 6.49
CA GLN A 17 11.56 16.37 7.02
C GLN A 17 10.03 16.17 7.09
N SER A 18 9.29 17.20 7.50
CA SER A 18 7.83 17.10 7.59
C SER A 18 7.18 16.97 6.21
N ALA A 19 7.70 17.70 5.21
CA ALA A 19 7.23 17.64 3.84
C ALA A 19 7.54 16.27 3.21
N SER A 20 8.76 15.74 3.41
CA SER A 20 9.12 14.42 2.88
C SER A 20 8.27 13.29 3.50
N LEU A 21 8.00 13.35 4.80
CA LEU A 21 7.11 12.39 5.48
C LEU A 21 5.65 12.53 5.05
N LEU A 22 5.18 13.73 4.74
CA LEU A 22 3.86 13.94 4.16
C LEU A 22 3.78 13.32 2.76
N LEU A 23 4.72 13.64 1.88
CA LEU A 23 4.77 13.11 0.51
C LEU A 23 4.88 11.59 0.49
N ALA A 24 5.71 11.00 1.36
CA ALA A 24 5.83 9.54 1.47
C ALA A 24 4.48 8.89 1.83
N ARG A 25 3.73 9.48 2.77
CA ARG A 25 2.40 8.96 3.14
C ARG A 25 1.38 9.10 2.00
N LEU A 26 1.38 10.24 1.32
CA LEU A 26 0.48 10.47 0.19
C LEU A 26 0.79 9.54 -0.99
N ALA A 27 2.07 9.28 -1.26
CA ALA A 27 2.48 8.33 -2.29
C ALA A 27 1.99 6.91 -2.00
N VAL A 28 2.16 6.45 -0.75
CA VAL A 28 1.64 5.13 -0.33
C VAL A 28 0.11 5.10 -0.37
N ALA A 29 -0.57 6.13 0.16
CA ALA A 29 -2.02 6.23 0.13
C ALA A 29 -2.56 6.19 -1.31
N TYR A 30 -1.92 6.89 -2.24
CA TYR A 30 -2.28 6.86 -3.66
C TYR A 30 -2.18 5.45 -4.25
N GLY A 31 -1.11 4.70 -3.97
CA GLY A 31 -0.95 3.33 -4.46
C GLY A 31 -2.03 2.36 -4.00
N PHE A 32 -2.63 2.59 -2.83
CA PHE A 32 -3.75 1.79 -2.33
C PHE A 32 -5.13 2.30 -2.73
N TYR A 33 -5.23 3.53 -3.25
CA TYR A 33 -6.52 4.15 -3.56
C TYR A 33 -7.26 3.42 -4.67
N GLU A 34 -6.61 3.22 -5.81
CA GLU A 34 -7.25 2.58 -6.96
C GLU A 34 -7.64 1.11 -6.67
N PRO A 35 -6.76 0.24 -6.10
CA PRO A 35 -7.15 -1.11 -5.70
C PRO A 35 -8.30 -1.14 -4.69
N ALA A 36 -8.32 -0.21 -3.72
CA ALA A 36 -9.40 -0.15 -2.73
C ALA A 36 -10.74 0.15 -3.40
N MET A 37 -10.78 1.14 -4.29
CA MET A 37 -11.99 1.52 -5.01
C MET A 37 -12.48 0.41 -5.94
N MET A 38 -11.56 -0.27 -6.65
CA MET A 38 -11.91 -1.42 -7.49
C MET A 38 -12.52 -2.56 -6.67
N LYS A 39 -11.97 -2.87 -5.49
CA LYS A 39 -12.55 -3.92 -4.63
C LYS A 39 -13.93 -3.54 -4.11
N TRP A 40 -14.13 -2.28 -3.71
CA TRP A 40 -15.45 -1.82 -3.24
C TRP A 40 -16.49 -1.67 -4.35
N ALA A 41 -16.07 -1.45 -5.59
CA ALA A 41 -16.97 -1.40 -6.74
C ALA A 41 -17.68 -2.74 -6.96
N ASP A 42 -16.98 -3.87 -6.78
CA ASP A 42 -17.59 -5.21 -6.86
C ASP A 42 -16.86 -6.25 -5.99
N ILE A 43 -17.25 -6.32 -4.71
CA ILE A 43 -16.72 -7.31 -3.77
C ILE A 43 -17.07 -8.74 -4.21
N GLY A 44 -18.20 -8.95 -4.88
CA GLY A 44 -18.62 -10.27 -5.35
C GLY A 44 -17.65 -10.83 -6.38
N ALA A 45 -17.33 -10.02 -7.40
CA ALA A 45 -16.35 -10.37 -8.41
C ALA A 45 -14.95 -10.62 -7.80
N VAL A 46 -14.52 -9.78 -6.85
CA VAL A 46 -13.23 -9.97 -6.16
C VAL A 46 -13.22 -11.27 -5.36
N ALA A 47 -14.31 -11.60 -4.66
CA ALA A 47 -14.42 -12.86 -3.94
C ALA A 47 -14.37 -14.07 -4.89
N THR A 48 -15.10 -14.03 -6.00
CA THR A 48 -15.02 -15.10 -7.02
C THR A 48 -13.60 -15.26 -7.55
N TRP A 49 -12.91 -14.15 -7.84
CA TRP A 49 -11.52 -14.18 -8.29
C TRP A 49 -10.56 -14.73 -7.22
N PHE A 50 -10.68 -14.27 -5.97
CA PHE A 50 -9.93 -14.81 -4.83
C PHE A 50 -10.11 -16.32 -4.69
N GLY A 51 -11.32 -16.82 -4.88
CA GLY A 51 -11.60 -18.26 -4.89
C GLY A 51 -10.88 -18.98 -6.03
N SER A 52 -10.83 -18.39 -7.22
CA SER A 52 -10.15 -18.98 -8.39
C SER A 52 -8.64 -19.11 -8.23
N ILE A 53 -8.01 -18.23 -7.44
CA ILE A 53 -6.57 -18.26 -7.14
C ILE A 53 -6.23 -18.97 -5.82
N GLY A 54 -7.21 -19.65 -5.21
CA GLY A 54 -7.00 -20.49 -4.03
C GLY A 54 -6.89 -19.75 -2.70
N ILE A 55 -7.34 -18.49 -2.60
CA ILE A 55 -7.38 -17.78 -1.32
C ILE A 55 -8.51 -18.37 -0.45
N PRO A 56 -8.20 -18.83 0.78
CA PRO A 56 -9.22 -19.38 1.68
C PRO A 56 -10.20 -18.30 2.13
N PHE A 57 -11.46 -18.67 2.37
CA PHE A 57 -12.53 -17.73 2.77
C PHE A 57 -12.58 -16.47 1.87
N PRO A 58 -12.78 -16.63 0.55
CA PRO A 58 -12.57 -15.55 -0.42
C PRO A 58 -13.41 -14.30 -0.16
N THR A 59 -14.68 -14.46 0.22
CA THR A 59 -15.55 -13.34 0.56
C THR A 59 -15.06 -12.55 1.78
N LEU A 60 -14.60 -13.26 2.82
CA LEU A 60 -14.05 -12.62 4.01
C LEU A 60 -12.76 -11.86 3.65
N ASN A 61 -11.86 -12.49 2.91
CA ASN A 61 -10.62 -11.85 2.46
C ASN A 61 -10.88 -10.64 1.56
N ALA A 62 -11.90 -10.69 0.68
CA ALA A 62 -12.27 -9.56 -0.17
C ALA A 62 -12.68 -8.34 0.67
N TYR A 63 -13.56 -8.54 1.67
CA TYR A 63 -13.93 -7.47 2.60
C TYR A 63 -12.76 -7.00 3.46
N MET A 64 -11.93 -7.91 3.98
CA MET A 64 -10.77 -7.55 4.80
C MET A 64 -9.75 -6.72 4.03
N ALA A 65 -9.42 -7.11 2.79
CA ALA A 65 -8.52 -6.36 1.93
C ALA A 65 -9.12 -4.99 1.58
N ALA A 66 -10.37 -4.94 1.08
CA ALA A 66 -11.01 -3.69 0.69
C ALA A 66 -11.14 -2.69 1.85
N THR A 67 -11.57 -3.16 3.02
CA THR A 67 -11.69 -2.32 4.24
C THR A 67 -10.33 -1.84 4.74
N THR A 68 -9.31 -2.71 4.73
CA THR A 68 -7.95 -2.36 5.17
C THR A 68 -7.34 -1.32 4.25
N GLU A 69 -7.44 -1.50 2.93
CA GLU A 69 -6.88 -0.58 1.96
C GLU A 69 -7.55 0.79 2.03
N ILE A 70 -8.90 0.86 2.04
CA ILE A 70 -9.59 2.16 2.10
C ILE A 70 -9.33 2.89 3.43
N THR A 71 -9.30 2.14 4.54
CA THR A 71 -8.96 2.71 5.85
C THR A 71 -7.50 3.19 5.87
N GLY A 72 -6.60 2.44 5.22
CA GLY A 72 -5.23 2.82 4.93
C GLY A 72 -5.11 4.15 4.21
N VAL A 73 -5.82 4.32 3.11
CA VAL A 73 -5.84 5.56 2.32
C VAL A 73 -6.25 6.75 3.19
N VAL A 74 -7.34 6.63 3.95
CA VAL A 74 -7.86 7.72 4.79
C VAL A 74 -6.88 8.05 5.92
N LEU A 75 -6.43 7.04 6.67
CA LEU A 75 -5.56 7.24 7.82
C LEU A 75 -4.16 7.74 7.43
N LEU A 76 -3.58 7.24 6.35
CA LEU A 76 -2.27 7.72 5.87
C LEU A 76 -2.35 9.15 5.34
N THR A 77 -3.40 9.49 4.58
CA THR A 77 -3.63 10.85 4.06
C THR A 77 -3.78 11.88 5.19
N LEU A 78 -4.61 11.56 6.19
CA LEU A 78 -4.81 12.42 7.36
C LEU A 78 -3.64 12.37 8.34
N GLY A 79 -2.75 11.38 8.21
CA GLY A 79 -1.62 11.20 9.10
C GLY A 79 -1.96 10.63 10.48
N LEU A 80 -3.11 9.97 10.60
CA LEU A 80 -3.61 9.38 11.84
C LEU A 80 -3.20 7.91 11.94
N PHE A 81 -2.83 7.45 13.13
CA PHE A 81 -2.52 6.04 13.42
C PHE A 81 -1.63 5.33 12.40
N THR A 82 -0.72 6.05 11.75
CA THR A 82 0.07 5.58 10.59
C THR A 82 0.79 4.26 10.88
N ARG A 83 1.40 4.13 12.07
CA ARG A 83 2.08 2.91 12.49
C ARG A 83 1.15 1.70 12.63
N ILE A 84 -0.06 1.93 13.14
CA ILE A 84 -1.03 0.85 13.38
C ILE A 84 -1.57 0.35 12.05
N ILE A 85 -1.95 1.26 11.15
CA ILE A 85 -2.53 0.90 9.86
C ILE A 85 -1.50 0.32 8.88
N SER A 86 -0.20 0.63 9.04
CA SER A 86 0.85 0.00 8.24
C SER A 86 0.92 -1.52 8.42
N ILE A 87 0.63 -2.05 9.62
CA ILE A 87 0.71 -3.49 9.88
C ILE A 87 -0.26 -4.29 8.99
N PRO A 88 -1.59 -4.02 8.99
CA PRO A 88 -2.51 -4.75 8.13
C PRO A 88 -2.28 -4.43 6.64
N LEU A 89 -1.83 -3.23 6.26
CA LEU A 89 -1.46 -2.93 4.86
C LEU A 89 -0.29 -3.79 4.38
N ILE A 90 0.72 -4.02 5.23
CA ILE A 90 1.84 -4.93 4.93
C ILE A 90 1.32 -6.35 4.71
N VAL A 91 0.38 -6.82 5.55
CA VAL A 91 -0.23 -8.15 5.39
C VAL A 91 -0.96 -8.27 4.05
N VAL A 92 -1.77 -7.28 3.66
CA VAL A 92 -2.46 -7.26 2.36
C VAL A 92 -1.45 -7.34 1.21
N MET A 93 -0.35 -6.59 1.28
CA MET A 93 0.70 -6.64 0.25
C MET A 93 1.45 -7.97 0.22
N ILE A 94 1.74 -8.58 1.35
CA ILE A 94 2.36 -9.91 1.37
C ILE A 94 1.45 -10.93 0.68
N VAL A 95 0.15 -10.92 0.99
CA VAL A 95 -0.82 -11.81 0.34
C VAL A 95 -0.84 -11.53 -1.17
N ALA A 96 -1.01 -10.27 -1.59
CA ALA A 96 -1.04 -9.91 -3.01
C ALA A 96 0.23 -10.31 -3.76
N ILE A 97 1.41 -10.12 -3.15
CA ILE A 97 2.69 -10.50 -3.73
C ILE A 97 2.75 -12.02 -3.91
N VAL A 98 2.41 -12.80 -2.89
CA VAL A 98 2.55 -14.26 -2.95
C VAL A 98 1.51 -14.90 -3.89
N THR A 99 0.28 -14.39 -3.93
CA THR A 99 -0.81 -15.01 -4.69
C THR A 99 -0.93 -14.49 -6.12
N VAL A 100 -0.52 -13.24 -6.39
CA VAL A 100 -0.72 -12.59 -7.69
C VAL A 100 0.62 -12.26 -8.35
N HIS A 101 1.45 -11.42 -7.73
CA HIS A 101 2.60 -10.88 -8.46
C HIS A 101 3.74 -11.89 -8.64
N LEU A 102 4.05 -12.68 -7.62
CA LEU A 102 5.16 -13.64 -7.65
C LEU A 102 4.97 -14.72 -8.74
N PRO A 103 3.77 -15.31 -8.94
CA PRO A 103 3.52 -16.22 -10.06
C PRO A 103 3.55 -15.55 -11.45
N ASN A 104 3.22 -14.26 -11.55
CA ASN A 104 3.02 -13.56 -12.82
C ASN A 104 4.25 -12.80 -13.35
N GLY A 105 5.35 -12.77 -12.60
CA GLY A 105 6.60 -12.14 -13.02
C GLY A 105 6.57 -10.61 -12.98
N PHE A 106 7.41 -9.94 -13.77
CA PHE A 106 7.59 -8.48 -13.67
C PHE A 106 6.55 -7.66 -14.45
N SER A 107 6.05 -8.16 -15.59
CA SER A 107 5.22 -7.37 -16.51
C SER A 107 3.85 -7.00 -15.94
N ALA A 108 3.52 -5.70 -15.95
CA ALA A 108 2.24 -5.19 -15.47
C ALA A 108 1.03 -5.78 -16.23
N GLY A 109 1.18 -6.03 -17.54
CA GLY A 109 0.11 -6.58 -18.39
C GLY A 109 -0.38 -7.98 -17.97
N ASN A 110 0.42 -8.70 -17.18
CA ASN A 110 0.07 -10.01 -16.63
C ASN A 110 -0.27 -9.96 -15.13
N ASN A 111 -0.53 -8.78 -14.55
CA ASN A 111 -0.60 -8.56 -13.10
C ASN A 111 0.74 -8.85 -12.38
N GLY A 112 1.86 -8.59 -13.06
CA GLY A 112 3.21 -8.66 -12.48
C GLY A 112 3.53 -7.48 -11.56
N PHE A 113 4.80 -7.32 -11.18
CA PHE A 113 5.25 -6.31 -10.20
C PHE A 113 5.29 -4.86 -10.71
N GLU A 114 5.40 -4.64 -12.02
CA GLU A 114 5.53 -3.32 -12.60
C GLU A 114 4.25 -2.49 -12.42
N ILE A 115 4.43 -1.19 -12.16
CA ILE A 115 3.32 -0.25 -12.09
C ILE A 115 2.84 0.01 -13.53
N PRO A 116 1.54 -0.19 -13.86
CA PRO A 116 1.02 0.16 -15.17
C PRO A 116 1.22 1.65 -15.43
N VAL A 117 1.97 1.98 -16.49
CA VAL A 117 2.21 3.34 -16.99
C VAL A 117 1.15 3.78 -17.99
#